data_AF-A0A7C5T4F3-F1
#
_entry.id   AF-A0A7C5T4F3-F1
#
_cell.length_a   1.000
_cell.length_b   1.000
_cell.length_c   1.000
_cell.angle_alpha   90.00
_cell.angle_beta   90.00
_cell.angle_gamma   90.00
#
_symmetry.space_group_name_H-M   'P 1'
#
loop_
_entity.id
_entity.type
_entity.pdbx_description
1 polymer ?
#
loop_
_entity_poly.entity_id
_entity_poly.type
_entity_poly.pdbx_seq_one_letter_code
_entity_poly.pdbx_strand_id
1 'polypeptide(L)'
;SIPPGELLSAKVGRCIDHAVFTVATLLSVNISPTYVILVNEVKHAVAGFIAGGILYIVEQRIPPIEYADYVEYVLGFQPKNLTVFELWVEDGRILYRKAGLPRVAYEGYTDDGAPPAIAHDVASKINARLRVAVSPYAKYVKRECIGIALHASSFSDPQARTPITRFYTPLFHEIWVEHLARVVSSALAELKSSYSYLWVEMDRDALEVCLA
;
A
#
# COMPACT_ATOMS: atom_id res chain seq x y z
N SER A 1 -21.90 -1.06 -25.34
CA SER A 1 -20.85 -1.56 -24.44
C SER A 1 -19.51 -1.26 -25.10
N ILE A 2 -18.61 -0.56 -24.42
CA ILE A 2 -17.28 -0.26 -24.98
C ILE A 2 -16.43 -1.53 -24.80
N PRO A 3 -15.84 -2.10 -25.87
CA PRO A 3 -15.01 -3.29 -25.79
C PRO A 3 -13.75 -3.03 -24.92
N PRO A 4 -13.24 -4.05 -24.20
CA PRO A 4 -12.01 -3.93 -23.41
C PRO A 4 -10.81 -3.36 -24.20
N GLY A 5 -10.75 -3.62 -25.52
CA GLY A 5 -9.73 -3.08 -26.42
C GLY A 5 -9.76 -1.56 -26.61
N GLU A 6 -10.94 -0.94 -26.58
CA GLU A 6 -11.09 0.51 -26.73
C GLU A 6 -10.76 1.26 -25.42
N LEU A 7 -10.88 0.58 -24.27
CA LEU A 7 -10.45 1.06 -22.95
C LEU A 7 -8.92 1.27 -22.89
N LEU A 8 -8.16 0.38 -23.55
CA LEU A 8 -6.70 0.34 -23.58
C LEU A 8 -6.05 1.44 -24.45
N SER A 9 -6.79 1.99 -25.42
CA SER A 9 -6.26 2.94 -26.42
C SER A 9 -6.24 4.41 -25.98
N ALA A 10 -6.90 4.77 -24.88
CA ALA A 10 -6.75 6.09 -24.29
C ALA A 10 -5.52 6.08 -23.37
N LYS A 11 -4.70 7.13 -23.35
CA LYS A 11 -3.61 7.33 -22.35
C LYS A 11 -4.13 7.52 -20.89
N VAL A 12 -5.33 6.99 -20.63
CA VAL A 12 -6.09 6.77 -19.41
C VAL A 12 -5.93 5.30 -18.91
N GLY A 13 -5.35 4.40 -19.71
CA GLY A 13 -5.29 2.95 -19.47
C GLY A 13 -4.52 2.49 -18.22
N ARG A 14 -3.43 3.16 -17.80
CA ARG A 14 -2.52 2.56 -16.79
C ARG A 14 -3.14 2.25 -15.43
N CYS A 15 -4.00 3.11 -14.87
CA CYS A 15 -4.61 2.87 -13.56
C CYS A 15 -5.78 1.87 -13.66
N ILE A 16 -6.61 1.96 -14.70
CA ILE A 16 -7.75 1.06 -14.91
C ILE A 16 -7.29 -0.35 -15.30
N ASP A 17 -6.25 -0.48 -16.13
CA ASP A 17 -5.65 -1.75 -16.50
C ASP A 17 -5.06 -2.44 -15.27
N HIS A 18 -4.38 -1.66 -14.41
CA HIS A 18 -3.87 -2.17 -13.15
C HIS A 18 -4.99 -2.60 -12.20
N ALA A 19 -6.05 -1.81 -12.09
CA ALA A 19 -7.21 -2.17 -11.26
C ALA A 19 -7.86 -3.47 -11.74
N VAL A 20 -8.10 -3.59 -13.05
CA VAL A 20 -8.68 -4.80 -13.66
C VAL A 20 -7.75 -6.00 -13.49
N PHE A 21 -6.45 -5.85 -13.73
CA PHE A 21 -5.47 -6.90 -13.53
C PHE A 21 -5.41 -7.36 -12.06
N THR A 22 -5.41 -6.41 -11.13
CA THR A 22 -5.39 -6.69 -9.70
C THR A 22 -6.65 -7.45 -9.28
N VAL A 23 -7.83 -6.99 -9.71
CA VAL A 23 -9.10 -7.67 -9.45
C VAL A 23 -9.10 -9.09 -10.01
N ALA A 24 -8.66 -9.29 -11.25
CA ALA A 24 -8.58 -10.62 -11.85
C ALA A 24 -7.62 -11.54 -11.06
N THR A 25 -6.50 -10.99 -10.59
CA THR A 25 -5.53 -11.73 -9.76
C THR A 25 -6.16 -12.14 -8.43
N LEU A 26 -6.83 -11.22 -7.73
CA LEU A 26 -7.55 -11.49 -6.49
C LEU A 26 -8.62 -12.58 -6.67
N LEU A 27 -9.42 -12.48 -7.73
CA LEU A 27 -10.43 -13.50 -8.06
C LEU A 27 -9.80 -14.87 -8.34
N SER A 28 -8.62 -14.92 -8.98
CA SER A 28 -7.94 -16.19 -9.26
C SER A 28 -7.43 -16.92 -8.01
N VAL A 29 -7.28 -16.21 -6.89
CA VAL A 29 -6.94 -16.77 -5.58
C VAL A 29 -8.15 -16.83 -4.64
N ASN A 30 -9.37 -16.84 -5.20
CA ASN A 30 -10.65 -16.94 -4.48
C ASN A 30 -10.98 -15.78 -3.53
N ILE A 31 -10.41 -14.59 -3.75
CA ILE A 31 -10.86 -13.38 -3.07
C ILE A 31 -12.04 -12.82 -3.85
N SER A 32 -13.24 -12.91 -3.27
CA SER A 32 -14.49 -12.47 -3.88
C SER A 32 -15.50 -12.04 -2.81
N PRO A 33 -16.33 -11.00 -3.04
CA PRO A 33 -16.34 -10.12 -4.21
C PRO A 33 -15.14 -9.17 -4.25
N THR A 34 -14.87 -8.64 -5.45
CA THR A 34 -13.85 -7.63 -5.70
C THR A 34 -14.47 -6.46 -6.45
N TYR A 35 -13.79 -5.31 -6.45
CA TYR A 35 -14.34 -4.06 -6.94
C TYR A 35 -13.36 -3.35 -7.86
N VAL A 36 -13.84 -2.85 -8.98
CA VAL A 36 -13.16 -1.77 -9.73
C VAL A 36 -13.88 -0.48 -9.41
N ILE A 37 -13.17 0.47 -8.78
CA ILE A 37 -13.72 1.75 -8.34
C ILE A 37 -13.09 2.85 -9.19
N LEU A 38 -13.93 3.55 -9.94
CA LEU A 38 -13.55 4.72 -10.73
C LEU A 38 -13.89 5.98 -9.97
N VAL A 39 -12.86 6.79 -9.68
CA VAL A 39 -12.99 8.13 -9.11
C VAL A 39 -12.95 9.13 -10.27
N ASN A 40 -14.14 9.53 -10.72
CA ASN A 40 -14.29 10.28 -11.98
C ASN A 40 -13.68 11.68 -11.91
N GLU A 41 -13.70 12.30 -10.74
CA GLU A 41 -13.19 13.65 -10.47
C GLU A 41 -11.69 13.77 -10.77
N VAL A 42 -10.93 12.72 -10.47
CA VAL A 42 -9.47 12.67 -10.67
C VAL A 42 -9.06 11.73 -11.81
N LYS A 43 -10.04 11.17 -12.54
CA LYS A 43 -9.83 10.18 -13.61
C LYS A 43 -8.92 9.03 -13.17
N HIS A 44 -9.18 8.50 -11.98
CA HIS A 44 -8.37 7.44 -11.38
C HIS A 44 -9.21 6.18 -11.16
N ALA A 45 -8.54 5.03 -11.18
CA ALA A 45 -9.16 3.73 -11.03
C ALA A 45 -8.34 2.88 -10.05
N VAL A 46 -9.03 2.27 -9.10
CA VAL A 46 -8.41 1.40 -8.09
C VAL A 46 -9.14 0.07 -8.00
N ALA A 47 -8.39 -0.96 -7.61
CA ALA A 47 -8.98 -2.23 -7.21
C ALA A 47 -9.36 -2.18 -5.73
N GLY A 48 -10.45 -2.84 -5.37
CA GLY A 48 -10.82 -3.04 -3.98
C GLY A 48 -11.31 -4.45 -3.69
N PHE A 49 -11.23 -4.84 -2.43
CA PHE A 49 -11.73 -6.12 -1.94
C PHE A 49 -12.09 -6.00 -0.46
N ILE A 50 -12.95 -6.88 0.03
CA ILE A 50 -13.36 -6.89 1.43
C ILE A 50 -12.57 -7.96 2.18
N ALA A 51 -12.00 -7.59 3.32
CA ALA A 51 -11.39 -8.52 4.25
C ALA A 51 -11.66 -8.06 5.69
N GLY A 52 -11.96 -8.99 6.59
CA GLY A 52 -12.27 -8.65 7.99
C GLY A 52 -13.46 -7.70 8.17
N GLY A 53 -14.36 -7.59 7.19
CA GLY A 53 -15.47 -6.64 7.22
C GLY A 53 -15.08 -5.21 6.83
N ILE A 54 -13.89 -4.97 6.27
CA ILE A 54 -13.42 -3.64 5.83
C ILE A 54 -13.14 -3.67 4.32
N LEU A 55 -13.43 -2.57 3.62
CA LEU A 55 -13.05 -2.40 2.22
C LEU A 55 -11.62 -1.89 2.10
N TYR A 56 -10.75 -2.68 1.49
CA TYR A 56 -9.38 -2.32 1.18
C TYR A 56 -9.22 -1.92 -0.28
N ILE A 57 -8.35 -0.95 -0.51
CA ILE A 57 -7.94 -0.41 -1.81
C ILE A 57 -6.51 -0.84 -2.10
N VAL A 58 -6.30 -1.37 -3.30
CA VAL A 58 -4.98 -1.73 -3.81
C VAL A 58 -4.54 -0.69 -4.84
N GLU A 59 -3.53 0.08 -4.46
CA GLU A 59 -2.89 1.10 -5.29
C GLU A 59 -1.51 0.61 -5.74
N GLN A 60 -0.98 1.14 -6.85
CA GLN A 60 0.25 0.63 -7.48
C GLN A 60 1.51 0.75 -6.62
N ARG A 61 1.54 1.70 -5.68
CA ARG A 61 2.78 2.15 -5.03
C ARG A 61 2.88 1.81 -3.55
N ILE A 62 1.78 1.47 -2.91
CA ILE A 62 1.71 1.20 -1.48
C ILE A 62 0.98 -0.13 -1.25
N PRO A 63 1.23 -0.81 -0.12
CA PRO A 63 0.42 -1.96 0.30
C PRO A 63 -1.08 -1.63 0.35
N PRO A 64 -1.97 -2.63 0.46
CA PRO A 64 -3.40 -2.38 0.59
C PRO A 64 -3.69 -1.45 1.77
N ILE A 65 -4.56 -0.48 1.54
CA ILE A 65 -4.97 0.54 2.53
C ILE A 65 -6.49 0.57 2.63
N GLU A 66 -7.03 1.08 3.72
CA GLU A 66 -8.47 1.16 3.90
C GLU A 66 -9.09 2.18 2.95
N TYR A 67 -10.33 1.94 2.53
CA TYR A 67 -11.02 2.92 1.69
C TYR A 67 -11.21 4.25 2.40
N ALA A 68 -11.48 4.24 3.72
CA ALA A 68 -11.58 5.44 4.53
C ALA A 68 -10.28 6.27 4.48
N ASP A 69 -9.13 5.65 4.76
CA ASP A 69 -7.81 6.27 4.65
C ASP A 69 -7.49 6.76 3.23
N TYR A 70 -7.86 5.96 2.23
CA TYR A 70 -7.69 6.33 0.83
C TYR A 70 -8.45 7.62 0.51
N VAL A 71 -9.70 7.75 0.98
CA VAL A 71 -10.50 8.96 0.77
C VAL A 71 -9.92 10.14 1.53
N GLU A 72 -9.55 9.95 2.80
CA GLU A 72 -9.07 11.03 3.66
C GLU A 72 -7.70 11.56 3.22
N TYR A 73 -6.74 10.65 2.99
CA TYR A 73 -5.34 11.03 2.87
C TYR A 73 -4.79 10.93 1.45
N VAL A 74 -5.34 10.05 0.61
CA VAL A 74 -4.89 9.90 -0.78
C VAL A 74 -5.73 10.75 -1.73
N LEU A 75 -7.07 10.69 -1.65
CA LEU A 75 -7.92 11.59 -2.41
C LEU A 75 -7.88 13.00 -1.79
N GLY A 76 -8.00 13.09 -0.47
CA GLY A 76 -8.09 14.37 0.24
C GLY A 76 -9.41 15.10 0.02
N PHE A 77 -10.46 14.37 -0.39
CA PHE A 77 -11.83 14.85 -0.53
C PHE A 77 -12.80 13.66 -0.57
N GLN A 78 -14.05 13.89 -0.17
CA GLN A 78 -15.13 12.91 -0.33
C GLN A 78 -15.61 12.88 -1.78
N PRO A 79 -15.41 11.78 -2.53
CA PRO A 79 -15.83 11.69 -3.92
C PRO A 79 -17.36 11.68 -4.03
N LYS A 80 -17.89 12.49 -4.95
CA LYS A 80 -19.34 12.62 -5.19
C LYS A 80 -19.81 11.75 -6.36
N ASN A 81 -18.89 11.41 -7.26
CA ASN A 81 -19.19 10.70 -8.49
C ASN A 81 -18.29 9.48 -8.68
N LEU A 82 -18.66 8.38 -8.02
CA LEU A 82 -18.01 7.09 -8.19
C LEU A 82 -18.74 6.22 -9.21
N THR A 83 -17.98 5.47 -9.99
CA THR A 83 -18.51 4.32 -10.73
C THR A 83 -17.86 3.06 -10.19
N VAL A 84 -18.65 2.19 -9.59
CA VAL A 84 -18.19 0.94 -8.99
C VAL A 84 -18.70 -0.24 -9.80
N PHE A 85 -17.79 -1.14 -10.15
CA PHE A 85 -18.12 -2.46 -10.65
C PHE A 85 -17.79 -3.47 -9.57
N GLU A 86 -18.74 -4.33 -9.24
CA GLU A 86 -18.53 -5.50 -8.39
C GLU A 86 -18.31 -6.71 -9.30
N LEU A 87 -17.30 -7.51 -8.99
CA LEU A 87 -16.85 -8.66 -9.78
C LEU A 87 -16.75 -9.90 -8.89
N TRP A 88 -17.18 -11.04 -9.43
CA TRP A 88 -17.14 -12.34 -8.77
C TRP A 88 -16.95 -13.47 -9.79
N VAL A 89 -16.64 -14.67 -9.30
CA VAL A 89 -16.54 -15.88 -10.13
C VAL A 89 -17.81 -16.71 -9.96
N GLU A 90 -18.42 -17.09 -11.07
CA GLU A 90 -19.53 -18.05 -11.13
C GLU A 90 -19.26 -19.01 -12.30
N ASP A 91 -19.31 -20.33 -12.04
CA ASP A 91 -19.04 -21.38 -13.03
C ASP A 91 -17.74 -21.18 -13.84
N GLY A 92 -16.68 -20.74 -13.16
CA GLY A 92 -15.35 -20.51 -13.77
C GLY A 92 -15.28 -19.27 -14.67
N ARG A 93 -16.31 -18.42 -14.68
CA ARG A 93 -16.35 -17.16 -15.44
C ARG A 93 -16.37 -15.97 -14.48
N ILE A 94 -15.66 -14.91 -14.86
CA ILE A 94 -15.75 -13.63 -14.16
C ILE A 94 -17.03 -12.94 -14.62
N LEU A 95 -17.95 -12.72 -13.69
CA LEU A 95 -19.13 -11.91 -13.88
C LEU A 95 -18.92 -10.55 -13.21
N TYR A 96 -19.65 -9.54 -13.70
CA TYR A 96 -19.59 -8.20 -13.13
C TYR A 96 -20.94 -7.49 -13.22
N ARG A 97 -21.17 -6.56 -12.30
CA ARG A 97 -22.30 -5.62 -12.36
C ARG A 97 -21.88 -4.24 -11.88
N LYS A 98 -22.57 -3.21 -12.37
CA LYS A 98 -22.48 -1.87 -11.77
C LYS A 98 -23.15 -1.91 -10.39
N ALA A 99 -22.46 -1.42 -9.37
CA ALA A 99 -22.93 -1.41 -7.98
C ALA A 99 -22.67 -0.03 -7.33
N GLY A 100 -23.15 0.13 -6.09
CA GLY A 100 -22.64 1.16 -5.18
C GLY A 100 -21.42 0.64 -4.41
N LEU A 101 -20.82 1.49 -3.60
CA LEU A 101 -19.85 1.03 -2.60
C LEU A 101 -20.53 0.08 -1.60
N PRO A 102 -19.84 -0.97 -1.13
CA PRO A 102 -20.36 -1.81 -0.06
C PRO A 102 -20.50 -1.00 1.23
N ARG A 103 -21.43 -1.38 2.11
CA ARG A 103 -21.68 -0.63 3.37
C ARG A 103 -20.44 -0.50 4.25
N VAL A 104 -19.62 -1.54 4.25
CA VAL A 104 -18.33 -1.61 4.96
C VAL A 104 -17.26 -0.66 4.44
N ALA A 105 -17.52 0.07 3.35
CA ALA A 105 -16.58 1.07 2.85
C ALA A 105 -16.34 2.22 3.84
N TYR A 106 -17.26 2.44 4.78
CA TYR A 106 -17.17 3.50 5.78
C TYR A 106 -16.73 2.98 7.15
N GLU A 107 -16.41 1.70 7.25
CA GLU A 107 -15.80 1.08 8.42
C GLU A 107 -14.27 1.16 8.27
N GLY A 108 -13.57 1.40 9.36
CA GLY A 108 -12.12 1.49 9.40
C GLY A 108 -11.55 0.79 10.63
N TYR A 109 -10.30 0.37 10.52
CA TYR A 109 -9.53 -0.13 11.65
C TYR A 109 -9.28 1.01 12.63
N THR A 110 -9.35 0.72 13.93
CA THR A 110 -9.39 1.76 14.96
C THR A 110 -8.03 2.30 15.36
N ASP A 111 -6.96 1.57 15.06
CA ASP A 111 -5.59 1.95 15.42
C ASP A 111 -4.82 2.39 14.17
N ASP A 112 -4.80 3.69 13.90
CA ASP A 112 -4.05 4.28 12.80
C ASP A 112 -2.56 4.36 13.16
N GLY A 113 -1.76 3.44 12.63
CA GLY A 113 -0.30 3.52 12.76
C GLY A 113 0.40 2.17 12.84
N ALA A 114 1.57 2.11 12.22
CA ALA A 114 2.45 0.95 12.33
C ALA A 114 3.01 0.83 13.75
N PRO A 115 2.84 -0.33 14.42
CA PRO A 115 3.37 -0.52 15.77
C PRO A 115 4.91 -0.51 15.72
N PRO A 116 5.59 -0.02 16.78
CA PRO A 116 7.06 0.00 16.80
C PRO A 116 7.71 -1.37 16.54
N ALA A 117 7.02 -2.46 16.88
CA ALA A 117 7.46 -3.83 16.65
C ALA A 117 7.76 -4.14 15.17
N ILE A 118 7.09 -3.48 14.21
CA ILE A 118 7.30 -3.70 12.78
C ILE A 118 8.76 -3.46 12.35
N ALA A 119 9.47 -2.59 13.07
CA ALA A 119 10.86 -2.26 12.77
C ALA A 119 11.79 -3.48 12.92
N HIS A 120 11.48 -4.39 13.85
CA HIS A 120 12.24 -5.62 14.03
C HIS A 120 12.11 -6.55 12.83
N ASP A 121 10.90 -6.70 12.31
CA ASP A 121 10.62 -7.56 11.15
C ASP A 121 11.22 -6.95 9.88
N VAL A 122 11.13 -5.63 9.74
CA VAL A 122 11.80 -4.88 8.67
C VAL A 122 13.32 -5.09 8.72
N ALA A 123 13.95 -4.94 9.89
CA ALA A 123 15.39 -5.19 10.07
C ALA A 123 15.79 -6.61 9.66
N SER A 124 15.00 -7.61 10.06
CA SER A 124 15.23 -9.01 9.73
C SER A 124 15.21 -9.25 8.22
N LYS A 125 14.25 -8.62 7.50
CA LYS A 125 14.16 -8.72 6.04
C LYS A 125 15.28 -7.94 5.34
N ILE A 126 15.76 -6.83 5.90
CA ILE A 126 16.92 -6.10 5.37
C ILE A 126 18.19 -6.96 5.49
N ASN A 127 18.42 -7.59 6.65
CA ASN A 127 19.55 -8.51 6.85
C ASN A 127 19.53 -9.64 5.81
N ALA A 128 18.37 -10.26 5.58
CA ALA A 128 18.25 -11.32 4.56
C ALA A 128 18.66 -10.86 3.15
N ARG A 129 18.43 -9.57 2.80
CA ARG A 129 18.77 -9.01 1.49
C ARG A 129 20.22 -8.51 1.38
N LEU A 130 20.69 -7.81 2.40
CA LEU A 130 21.97 -7.09 2.37
C LEU A 130 23.11 -7.84 3.09
N ARG A 131 22.78 -8.89 3.86
CA ARG A 131 23.71 -9.67 4.69
C ARG A 131 24.46 -8.83 5.73
N VAL A 132 23.77 -7.83 6.29
CA VAL A 132 24.27 -6.96 7.36
C VAL A 132 23.58 -7.36 8.66
N ALA A 133 24.36 -7.58 9.72
CA ALA A 133 23.84 -8.16 10.96
C ALA A 133 22.96 -7.15 11.73
N VAL A 134 21.78 -7.58 12.16
CA VAL A 134 20.92 -6.74 13.03
C VAL A 134 21.49 -6.72 14.43
N SER A 135 21.84 -5.54 14.95
CA SER A 135 22.38 -5.39 16.31
C SER A 135 22.05 -4.02 16.90
N PRO A 136 21.51 -3.95 18.13
CA PRO A 136 21.36 -2.70 18.87
C PRO A 136 22.67 -1.93 19.03
N TYR A 137 23.82 -2.62 18.95
CA TYR A 137 25.14 -1.98 18.97
C TYR A 137 25.28 -0.85 17.95
N ALA A 138 24.68 -1.00 16.77
CA ALA A 138 24.71 0.02 15.72
C ALA A 138 24.09 1.35 16.19
N LYS A 139 23.06 1.30 17.05
CA LYS A 139 22.43 2.49 17.65
C LYS A 139 23.34 3.23 18.63
N TYR A 140 24.27 2.55 19.28
CA TYR A 140 25.13 3.16 20.31
C TYR A 140 26.42 3.74 19.72
N VAL A 141 26.97 3.12 18.68
CA VAL A 141 28.22 3.56 18.06
C VAL A 141 27.99 4.62 16.96
N LYS A 142 26.76 4.69 16.40
CA LYS A 142 26.27 5.70 15.44
C LYS A 142 27.34 6.21 14.47
N ARG A 143 27.86 5.35 13.58
CA ARG A 143 28.68 5.85 12.48
C ARG A 143 27.83 6.69 11.53
N GLU A 144 26.62 6.21 11.25
CA GLU A 144 25.64 6.91 10.43
C GLU A 144 24.23 6.47 10.86
N CYS A 145 23.29 7.40 10.99
CA CYS A 145 21.86 7.10 11.17
C CYS A 145 21.06 7.89 10.15
N ILE A 146 20.17 7.20 9.43
CA ILE A 146 19.39 7.74 8.33
C ILE A 146 17.91 7.61 8.69
N GLY A 147 17.21 8.73 8.74
CA GLY A 147 15.76 8.76 8.86
C GLY A 147 15.10 8.58 7.50
N ILE A 148 14.35 7.49 7.31
CA ILE A 148 13.60 7.19 6.09
C ILE A 148 12.11 7.39 6.39
N ALA A 149 11.59 8.55 5.97
CA ALA A 149 10.18 8.90 6.10
C ALA A 149 9.48 8.83 4.74
N LEU A 150 8.54 7.90 4.61
CA LEU A 150 7.76 7.69 3.39
C LEU A 150 6.40 8.35 3.52
N HIS A 151 6.05 9.15 2.49
CA HIS A 151 4.82 9.91 2.49
C HIS A 151 4.00 9.64 1.23
N ALA A 152 2.68 9.52 1.41
CA ALA A 152 1.72 9.64 0.33
C ALA A 152 1.36 11.12 0.11
N SER A 153 1.22 11.48 -1.16
CA SER A 153 0.67 12.77 -1.60
C SER A 153 -0.84 12.64 -1.81
N SER A 154 -1.56 13.73 -1.56
CA SER A 154 -2.99 13.81 -1.87
C SER A 154 -3.23 14.25 -3.32
N PHE A 155 -4.32 13.78 -3.93
CA PHE A 155 -4.81 14.31 -5.20
C PHE A 155 -5.34 15.76 -5.08
N SER A 156 -5.98 16.11 -3.96
CA SER A 156 -6.48 17.48 -3.73
C SER A 156 -5.37 18.45 -3.34
N ASP A 157 -4.34 17.97 -2.66
CA ASP A 157 -3.17 18.74 -2.25
C ASP A 157 -1.87 17.94 -2.46
N PRO A 158 -1.17 18.15 -3.59
CA PRO A 158 0.10 17.47 -3.86
C PRO A 158 1.23 17.81 -2.87
N GLN A 159 1.09 18.88 -2.08
CA GLN A 159 2.04 19.24 -1.03
C GLN A 159 1.75 18.54 0.30
N ALA A 160 0.56 17.97 0.48
CA ALA A 160 0.25 17.15 1.64
C ALA A 160 1.24 15.97 1.73
N ARG A 161 1.74 15.73 2.93
CA ARG A 161 2.69 14.66 3.25
C ARG A 161 2.12 13.80 4.36
N THR A 162 1.31 12.80 3.99
CA THR A 162 0.78 11.84 4.97
C THR A 162 1.76 10.69 5.11
N PRO A 163 2.29 10.38 6.30
CA PRO A 163 3.14 9.22 6.49
C PRO A 163 2.42 7.92 6.12
N ILE A 164 3.04 7.08 5.30
CA ILE A 164 2.40 5.84 4.85
C ILE A 164 2.21 4.82 5.98
N THR A 165 2.94 4.98 7.09
CA THR A 165 2.79 4.19 8.32
C THR A 165 1.40 4.32 8.93
N ARG A 166 0.67 5.42 8.65
CA ARG A 166 -0.72 5.59 9.10
C ARG A 166 -1.68 4.60 8.45
N PHE A 167 -1.38 4.15 7.24
CA PHE A 167 -2.22 3.20 6.51
C PHE A 167 -1.94 1.74 6.88
N TYR A 168 -1.11 1.51 7.89
CA TYR A 168 -0.76 0.17 8.33
C TYR A 168 -1.99 -0.53 8.91
N THR A 169 -2.21 -1.76 8.50
CA THR A 169 -3.15 -2.66 9.18
C THR A 169 -2.46 -4.00 9.49
N PRO A 170 -2.72 -4.61 10.67
CA PRO A 170 -2.12 -5.89 11.03
C PRO A 170 -2.44 -7.00 10.04
N LEU A 171 -3.58 -6.92 9.35
CA LEU A 171 -3.99 -7.90 8.34
C LEU A 171 -2.97 -8.04 7.20
N PHE A 172 -2.30 -6.95 6.83
CA PHE A 172 -1.28 -6.93 5.78
C PHE A 172 0.14 -6.76 6.32
N HIS A 173 0.38 -7.13 7.58
CA HIS A 173 1.67 -6.94 8.25
C HIS A 173 2.86 -7.38 7.40
N GLU A 174 2.86 -8.62 6.88
CA GLU A 174 3.95 -9.13 6.05
C GLU A 174 4.17 -8.31 4.77
N ILE A 175 3.11 -7.82 4.13
CA ILE A 175 3.19 -7.00 2.90
C ILE A 175 3.79 -5.63 3.25
N TRP A 176 3.39 -5.05 4.37
CA TRP A 176 3.96 -3.79 4.88
C TRP A 176 5.43 -3.93 5.23
N VAL A 177 5.80 -4.97 5.97
CA VAL A 177 7.20 -5.28 6.32
C VAL A 177 8.04 -5.45 5.06
N GLU A 178 7.55 -6.22 4.08
CA GLU A 178 8.24 -6.45 2.81
C GLU A 178 8.42 -5.15 2.02
N HIS A 179 7.37 -4.33 1.94
CA HIS A 179 7.39 -3.04 1.26
C HIS A 179 8.43 -2.10 1.88
N LEU A 180 8.37 -1.90 3.20
CA LEU A 180 9.28 -1.03 3.93
C LEU A 180 10.73 -1.53 3.82
N ALA A 181 10.96 -2.82 4.02
CA ALA A 181 12.29 -3.40 3.93
C ALA A 181 12.89 -3.27 2.52
N ARG A 182 12.06 -3.38 1.46
CA ARG A 182 12.51 -3.14 0.08
C ARG A 182 12.93 -1.68 -0.11
N VAL A 183 12.12 -0.72 0.35
CA VAL A 183 12.44 0.71 0.22
C VAL A 183 13.74 1.04 0.95
N VAL A 184 13.88 0.60 2.20
CA VAL A 184 15.09 0.79 2.99
C VAL A 184 16.29 0.11 2.31
N SER A 185 16.16 -1.14 1.88
CA SER A 185 17.27 -1.86 1.24
C SER A 185 17.73 -1.19 -0.05
N SER A 186 16.81 -0.62 -0.84
CA SER A 186 17.15 0.15 -2.03
C SER A 186 17.90 1.44 -1.69
N ALA A 187 17.49 2.16 -0.65
CA ALA A 187 18.18 3.36 -0.18
C ALA A 187 19.60 3.07 0.35
N LEU A 188 19.80 1.88 0.93
CA LEU A 188 21.08 1.46 1.51
C LEU A 188 22.00 0.69 0.55
N ALA A 189 21.54 0.39 -0.67
CA ALA A 189 22.24 -0.53 -1.59
C ALA A 189 23.69 -0.10 -1.89
N GLU A 190 23.94 1.21 -1.95
CA GLU A 190 25.26 1.79 -2.22
C GLU A 190 26.17 1.84 -0.98
N LEU A 191 25.59 1.76 0.23
CA LEU A 191 26.31 1.88 1.50
C LEU A 191 26.75 0.52 2.09
N LYS A 192 26.25 -0.59 1.53
CA LYS A 192 26.39 -1.94 2.13
C LYS A 192 27.83 -2.41 2.38
N SER A 193 28.82 -1.94 1.59
CA SER A 193 30.22 -2.39 1.74
C SER A 193 30.94 -1.77 2.92
N SER A 194 30.35 -0.76 3.55
CA SER A 194 31.00 0.06 4.57
C SER A 194 30.60 -0.32 6.01
N TYR A 195 29.60 -1.18 6.19
CA TYR A 195 28.97 -1.43 7.48
C TYR A 195 28.75 -2.92 7.74
N SER A 196 28.96 -3.34 8.99
CA SER A 196 28.79 -4.74 9.43
C SER A 196 27.52 -4.95 10.22
N TYR A 197 27.00 -3.89 10.84
CA TYR A 197 25.82 -3.92 11.69
C TYR A 197 24.77 -2.89 11.25
N LEU A 198 23.50 -3.22 11.48
CA LEU A 198 22.38 -2.30 11.33
C LEU A 198 21.42 -2.38 12.52
N TRP A 199 20.75 -1.27 12.81
CA TRP A 199 19.61 -1.20 13.72
C TRP A 199 18.48 -0.43 13.03
N VAL A 200 17.24 -0.89 13.15
CA VAL A 200 16.05 -0.20 12.64
C VAL A 200 15.10 0.02 13.79
N GLU A 201 14.57 1.23 13.90
CA GLU A 201 13.48 1.55 14.82
C GLU A 201 12.46 2.47 14.18
N MET A 202 11.24 2.45 14.71
CA MET A 202 10.22 3.42 14.38
C MET A 202 10.36 4.61 15.33
N ASP A 203 10.71 5.79 14.81
CA ASP A 203 10.56 7.06 15.53
C ASP A 203 9.38 7.82 14.93
N ARG A 204 8.29 7.90 15.71
CA ARG A 204 7.00 8.46 15.28
C ARG A 204 6.50 7.79 14.00
N ASP A 205 6.73 8.41 12.86
CA ASP A 205 6.22 8.05 11.54
C ASP A 205 7.35 7.73 10.54
N ALA A 206 8.59 7.64 11.03
CA ALA A 206 9.78 7.37 10.21
C ALA A 206 10.53 6.14 10.70
N LEU A 207 11.13 5.42 9.74
CA LEU A 207 12.10 4.37 10.06
C LEU A 207 13.48 5.02 10.24
N GLU A 208 14.00 5.02 11.45
CA GLU A 208 15.40 5.36 11.71
C GLU A 208 16.25 4.12 11.50
N VAL A 209 17.25 4.22 10.62
CA VAL A 209 18.19 3.14 10.32
C VAL A 209 19.60 3.57 10.68
N CYS A 210 20.18 2.96 11.71
CA CYS A 210 21.55 3.20 12.13
C CYS A 210 22.48 2.10 11.60
N LEU A 211 23.64 2.50 11.11
CA LEU A 211 24.66 1.63 10.51
C LEU A 211 25.98 1.75 11.29
N ALA A 212 26.70 0.64 11.47
CA ALA A 212 28.00 0.59 12.14
C ALA A 212 28.96 -0.42 11.52
#